data_AF-A0A101GFX6-F1
#
_entry.id   AF-A0A101GFX6-F1
#
_cell.length_a   1.000
_cell.length_b   1.000
_cell.length_c   1.000
_cell.angle_alpha   90.00
_cell.angle_beta   90.00
_cell.angle_gamma   90.00
#
_symmetry.space_group_name_H-M   'P 1'
#
loop_
_entity.id
_entity.type
_entity.pdbx_description
1 polymer ?
#
loop_
_entity_poly.entity_id
_entity_poly.type
_entity_poly.pdbx_seq_one_letter_code
_entity_poly.pdbx_strand_id
1 'polypeptide(L)' 'MFLLLEGKGAVHIDRVLALVREGHETAVIMRDGSVMATGFTPMTIYKRSRRFLEKGEAEAERLRRGGSQQ' A
#
# COMPACT_ATOMS: atom_id res chain seq x y z
N MET A 1 0.69 5.40 5.83
CA MET A 1 1.22 4.52 4.76
C MET A 1 0.07 3.75 4.12
N PHE A 2 0.11 3.50 2.82
CA PHE A 2 -0.91 2.70 2.12
C PHE A 2 -0.40 1.29 1.82
N LEU A 3 -1.24 0.28 2.03
CA LEU A 3 -1.05 -1.06 1.47
C LEU A 3 -1.66 -1.11 0.08
N LEU A 4 -0.85 -1.45 -0.92
CA LEU A 4 -1.29 -1.60 -2.30
C LEU A 4 -1.69 -3.06 -2.59
N LEU A 5 -2.95 -3.24 -2.93
CA LEU A 5 -3.55 -4.53 -3.24
C LEU A 5 -3.57 -4.76 -4.77
N GLU A 6 -4.24 -5.83 -5.22
CA GLU A 6 -4.46 -6.09 -6.65
C GLU A 6 -5.26 -4.96 -7.34
N GLY A 7 -4.98 -4.79 -8.64
CA GLY A 7 -5.57 -3.72 -9.44
C GLY A 7 -5.19 -2.32 -8.95
N LYS A 8 -6.19 -1.43 -8.86
CA LYS A 8 -6.07 -0.05 -8.36
C LYS A 8 -6.49 0.08 -6.88
N GLY A 9 -6.51 -1.03 -6.13
CA GLY A 9 -6.89 -1.05 -4.72
C GLY A 9 -5.77 -0.53 -3.81
N ALA A 10 -6.10 0.39 -2.91
CA ALA A 10 -5.21 0.87 -1.85
C ALA A 10 -5.99 1.01 -0.55
N VAL A 11 -5.37 0.62 0.56
CA VAL A 11 -5.96 0.76 1.90
C VAL A 11 -4.97 1.43 2.86
N HIS A 12 -5.45 2.34 3.68
CA HIS A 12 -4.60 2.99 4.68
C HIS A 12 -4.27 2.00 5.80
N ILE A 13 -2.99 1.91 6.20
CA ILE A 13 -2.51 0.95 7.20
C ILE A 13 -3.24 1.07 8.54
N ASP A 14 -3.65 2.28 8.93
CA ASP A 14 -4.35 2.51 10.20
C ASP A 14 -5.74 1.84 10.23
N ARG A 15 -6.33 1.58 9.06
CA ARG A 15 -7.61 0.86 8.96
C ARG A 15 -7.42 -0.66 8.97
N VAL A 16 -6.20 -1.15 8.84
CA VAL A 16 -5.86 -2.57 8.83
C VAL A 16 -5.62 -3.05 10.26
N LEU A 17 -6.30 -4.13 10.63
CA LEU A 17 -6.09 -4.84 11.89
C LEU A 17 -5.06 -5.95 11.71
N ALA A 18 -5.18 -6.76 10.66
CA ALA A 18 -4.28 -7.88 10.41
C ALA A 18 -4.19 -8.25 8.92
N LEU A 19 -3.08 -8.90 8.56
CA LEU A 19 -2.90 -9.61 7.29
C LEU A 19 -2.77 -11.09 7.59
N VAL A 20 -3.64 -11.91 7.02
CA VAL A 20 -3.64 -13.37 7.22
C VAL A 20 -3.53 -14.05 5.87
N ARG A 21 -2.60 -14.99 5.73
CA ARG A 21 -2.42 -15.78 4.51
C ARG A 21 -3.03 -17.16 4.73
N GLU A 22 -3.94 -17.56 3.84
CA GLU A 22 -4.51 -18.90 3.81
C GLU A 22 -4.49 -19.42 2.36
N GLY A 23 -3.72 -20.49 2.11
CA GLY A 23 -3.52 -21.04 0.78
C GLY A 23 -3.03 -19.99 -0.24
N HIS A 24 -3.88 -19.73 -1.24
CA HIS A 24 -3.57 -18.84 -2.36
C HIS A 24 -4.06 -17.39 -2.18
N GLU A 25 -4.70 -17.07 -1.05
CA GLU A 25 -5.26 -15.75 -0.78
C GLU A 25 -4.72 -15.14 0.50
N THR A 26 -4.65 -13.81 0.51
CA THR A 26 -4.33 -13.01 1.67
C THR A 26 -5.56 -12.20 2.04
N ALA A 27 -6.08 -12.44 3.24
CA ALA A 27 -7.11 -11.62 3.84
C ALA A 27 -6.50 -10.39 4.53
N VAL A 28 -7.07 -9.23 4.25
CA VAL A 28 -6.85 -7.96 4.94
C VAL A 28 -8.04 -7.74 5.86
N ILE A 29 -7.82 -7.95 7.15
CA ILE A 29 -8.85 -7.76 8.17
C ILE A 29 -8.82 -6.29 8.57
N MET A 30 -9.98 -5.63 8.47
CA MET A 30 -10.12 -4.21 8.75
C MET A 30 -10.60 -3.98 10.19
N ARG A 31 -10.27 -2.81 10.75
CA ARG A 31 -10.69 -2.43 12.11
C ARG A 31 -12.20 -2.27 12.27
N ASP A 32 -12.90 -1.97 11.18
CA ASP A 32 -14.38 -1.90 11.15
C ASP A 32 -15.04 -3.28 11.03
N GLY A 33 -14.26 -4.36 11.07
CA GLY A 33 -14.74 -5.73 10.96
C GLY A 33 -14.94 -6.22 9.53
N SER A 34 -14.78 -5.36 8.52
CA SER A 34 -14.80 -5.79 7.12
C SER A 34 -13.55 -6.57 6.76
N VAL A 35 -13.65 -7.40 5.71
CA VAL A 35 -12.54 -8.20 5.19
C VAL A 35 -12.40 -7.95 3.70
N MET A 36 -11.18 -7.69 3.26
CA MET A 36 -10.81 -7.65 1.84
C MET A 36 -9.90 -8.84 1.54
N ALA A 37 -10.07 -9.48 0.38
CA ALA A 37 -9.19 -10.54 -0.08
C ALA A 37 -8.35 -10.08 -1.28
N THR A 38 -7.13 -10.61 -1.39
CA THR A 38 -6.28 -10.45 -2.57
C THR A 38 -5.43 -11.69 -2.78
N GLY A 39 -5.13 -12.01 -4.05
CA GLY A 39 -4.18 -13.06 -4.40
C GLY A 39 -2.73 -12.72 -4.03
N PHE A 40 -2.41 -11.43 -3.83
CA PHE A 40 -1.06 -11.00 -3.45
C PHE A 40 -0.65 -11.53 -2.09
N THR A 41 0.56 -12.09 -2.02
CA THR A 41 1.17 -12.46 -0.74
C THR A 41 1.47 -11.20 0.08
N PRO A 42 1.56 -11.30 1.43
CA PRO A 42 1.93 -10.15 2.27
C PRO A 42 3.25 -9.49 1.83
N MET A 43 4.21 -10.30 1.36
CA MET A 43 5.49 -9.80 0.86
C MET A 43 5.34 -9.00 -0.45
N THR A 44 4.44 -9.42 -1.35
CA THR A 44 4.12 -8.65 -2.56
C THR A 44 3.46 -7.32 -2.22
N ILE A 45 2.51 -7.32 -1.28
CA ILE A 45 1.86 -6.10 -0.77
C ILE A 45 2.92 -5.14 -0.23
N TYR A 46 3.83 -5.62 0.62
CA TYR A 46 4.92 -4.81 1.17
C TYR A 46 5.80 -4.19 0.07
N LYS A 47 6.33 -5.01 -0.85
CA LYS A 47 7.21 -4.53 -1.93
C LYS A 47 6.55 -3.48 -2.80
N ARG A 48 5.27 -3.67 -3.16
CA ARG A 48 4.50 -2.71 -3.97
C ARG A 48 4.31 -1.39 -3.21
N SER A 49 3.90 -1.48 -1.95
CA SER A 49 3.64 -0.32 -1.09
C SER A 49 4.91 0.51 -0.88
N ARG A 50 6.04 -0.14 -0.60
CA ARG A 50 7.33 0.51 -0.44
C ARG A 50 7.77 1.24 -1.72
N ARG A 51 7.72 0.55 -2.87
CA ARG A 51 8.08 1.15 -4.17
C ARG A 51 7.20 2.36 -4.51
N PHE A 52 5.93 2.33 -4.13
CA PHE A 52 5.03 3.46 -4.33
C PHE A 52 5.43 4.67 -3.48
N LEU A 53 5.76 4.45 -2.20
CA LEU A 53 6.28 5.51 -1.33
C LEU A 53 7.57 6.11 -1.86
N GLU A 54 8.56 5.28 -2.21
CA GLU A 54 9.85 5.72 -2.75
C GLU A 54 9.68 6.61 -4.01
N LYS A 55 8.76 6.23 -4.90
CA LYS A 55 8.43 7.06 -6.08
C LYS A 55 7.77 8.38 -5.70
N GLY A 56 6.85 8.36 -4.75
CA GLY A 56 6.17 9.56 -4.27
C GLY A 56 7.13 10.53 -3.60
N GLU A 57 8.07 10.03 -2.80
CA GLU A 57 9.12 10.82 -2.15
C GLU A 57 10.06 11.45 -3.18
N ALA A 58 10.56 10.67 -4.14
CA ALA A 58 11.41 11.18 -5.22
C ALA A 58 10.71 12.27 -6.05
N GLU A 59 9.43 12.09 -6.34
CA GLU A 59 8.64 13.07 -7.06
C GLU A 59 8.41 14.34 -6.23
N ALA A 60 8.11 14.21 -4.94
CA ALA A 60 7.96 15.34 -4.04
C ALA A 60 9.27 16.14 -3.92
N GLU A 61 10.43 15.46 -3.84
CA GLU A 61 11.73 16.12 -3.86
C GLU A 61 11.99 16.85 -5.18
N ARG A 62 11.66 16.23 -6.32
CA ARG A 62 11.78 16.86 -7.64
C ARG A 62 10.96 18.14 -7.72
N LEU A 63 9.71 18.10 -7.26
CA LEU A 63 8.82 19.26 -7.24
C LEU A 63 9.31 20.36 -6.30
N ARG A 64 9.80 20.01 -5.09
CA ARG A 64 10.39 20.99 -4.17
C ARG A 64 11.63 21.68 -4.73
N ARG A 65 12.47 20.95 -5.47
CA ARG A 65 13.67 21.52 -6.12
C ARG A 65 13.33 22.32 -7.38
N GLY A 66 12.32 21.89 -8.14
CA GLY A 66 11.84 22.57 -9.35
C GLY A 66 11.00 23.83 -9.08
N GLY A 67 10.27 23.87 -7.96
CA GLY A 67 9.48 25.04 -7.54
C GLY A 67 10.32 26.21 -7.02
N SER A 68 11.62 26.02 -6.81
CA SER A 68 12.57 27.07 -6.38
C SER A 68 13.20 27.86 -7.54
N GLN A 69 12.80 27.60 -8.78
CA GLN A 69 13.31 28.29 -9.99
C GLN A 69 12.23 29.05 -10.77
N GLN A 70 11.10 29.39 -10.15
CA GLN A 70 10.10 30.31 -10.72
C GLN A 70 9.98 31.59 -9.89
#